data_AF-A0A1X1NEZ4-F1
#
_entry.id   AF-A0A1X1NEZ4-F1
#
_cell.length_a   1.000
_cell.length_b   1.000
_cell.length_c   1.000
_cell.angle_alpha   90.00
_cell.angle_beta   90.00
_cell.angle_gamma   90.00
#
_symmetry.space_group_name_H-M   'P 1'
#
loop_
_entity.id
_entity.type
_entity.pdbx_description
1 polymer ?
#
loop_
_entity_poly.entity_id
_entity_poly.type
_entity_poly.pdbx_seq_one_letter_code
_entity_poly.pdbx_strand_id
1 'polypeptide(L)'
;MFNRNARAKDGLQGSCRSCARDTQRKALYRLPPGRYAEMLASQGGACAICRQADGNGLALSVDHNHGCCPDGAGTCGQCIRGLVCSACNHGLGKFRDSPELLRAAAAYLEWHAAR
;
A
#
# COMPACT_ATOMS: atom_id res chain seq x y z
N MET A 1 -19.39 4.46 10.07
CA MET A 1 -18.86 5.83 10.29
C MET A 1 -18.68 6.54 8.95
N PHE A 2 -19.02 7.82 8.89
CA PHE A 2 -18.94 8.66 7.68
C PHE A 2 -17.80 9.69 7.82
N ASN A 3 -17.31 10.23 6.70
CA ASN A 3 -16.40 11.38 6.73
C ASN A 3 -17.20 12.68 6.86
N ARG A 4 -16.55 13.74 7.36
CA ARG A 4 -17.16 15.08 7.38
C ARG A 4 -17.14 15.68 5.98
N ASN A 5 -18.21 16.39 5.64
CA ASN A 5 -18.33 17.15 4.41
C ASN A 5 -18.95 18.51 4.73
N ALA A 6 -18.13 19.57 4.69
CA ALA A 6 -18.58 20.93 4.99
C ALA A 6 -19.65 21.47 4.02
N ARG A 7 -19.84 20.83 2.86
CA ARG A 7 -20.84 21.21 1.86
C ARG A 7 -22.19 20.49 2.04
N ALA A 8 -22.25 19.46 2.88
CA ALA A 8 -23.48 18.72 3.13
C ALA A 8 -24.30 19.38 4.24
N LYS A 9 -25.63 19.36 4.13
CA LYS A 9 -26.54 19.97 5.11
C LYS A 9 -26.37 19.42 6.53
N ASP A 10 -26.11 18.12 6.64
CA ASP A 10 -25.89 17.40 7.90
C ASP A 10 -24.40 17.32 8.29
N GLY A 11 -23.50 17.90 7.48
CA GLY A 11 -22.05 17.87 7.69
C GLY A 11 -21.40 16.52 7.41
N LEU A 12 -22.11 15.53 6.85
CA LEU A 12 -21.61 14.19 6.60
C LEU A 12 -21.48 13.89 5.09
N GLN A 13 -20.55 13.02 4.75
CA GLN A 13 -20.44 12.47 3.40
C GLN A 13 -21.59 11.48 3.14
N GLY A 14 -22.15 11.49 1.93
CA GLY A 14 -23.23 10.56 1.55
C GLY A 14 -22.82 9.08 1.43
N SER A 15 -21.54 8.76 1.65
CA SER A 15 -21.01 7.39 1.65
C SER A 15 -20.19 7.13 2.90
N CYS A 16 -20.26 5.89 3.38
CA CYS A 16 -19.53 5.48 4.56
C CYS A 16 -18.01 5.56 4.34
N ARG A 17 -17.20 5.78 5.38
CA ARG A 17 -15.73 5.92 5.27
C ARG A 17 -15.06 4.70 4.62
N SER A 18 -15.56 3.50 4.88
CA SER A 18 -15.07 2.27 4.21
C SER A 18 -15.51 2.23 2.75
N CYS A 19 -16.78 2.54 2.46
CA CYS A 19 -17.34 2.64 1.11
C CYS A 19 -16.53 3.62 0.24
N ALA A 20 -16.23 4.81 0.77
CA ALA A 20 -15.44 5.82 0.08
C ALA A 20 -14.01 5.34 -0.21
N ARG A 21 -13.39 4.63 0.75
CA ARG A 21 -12.05 4.05 0.57
C ARG A 21 -12.03 2.94 -0.48
N ASP A 22 -13.04 2.07 -0.51
CA ASP A 22 -13.14 1.01 -1.51
C ASP A 22 -13.39 1.58 -2.90
N THR A 23 -14.23 2.61 -3.04
CA THR A 23 -14.40 3.32 -4.31
C THR A 23 -13.08 3.95 -4.77
N GLN A 24 -12.33 4.59 -3.87
CA GLN A 24 -11.02 5.16 -4.19
C GLN A 24 -10.02 4.09 -4.64
N ARG A 25 -9.95 2.96 -3.93
CA ARG A 25 -9.05 1.85 -4.30
C ARG A 25 -9.45 1.20 -5.61
N LYS A 26 -10.74 1.10 -5.92
CA LYS A 26 -11.21 0.64 -7.21
C LYS A 26 -10.74 1.58 -8.34
N ALA A 27 -10.84 2.89 -8.13
CA ALA A 27 -10.42 3.88 -9.12
C ALA A 27 -8.89 3.89 -9.34
N LEU A 28 -8.11 3.91 -8.25
CA LEU A 28 -6.65 4.01 -8.33
C LEU A 28 -5.98 2.67 -8.65
N TYR A 29 -6.48 1.60 -8.04
CA TYR A 29 -5.81 0.29 -8.04
C TYR A 29 -6.55 -0.80 -8.82
N ARG A 30 -7.71 -0.48 -9.42
CA ARG A 30 -8.64 -1.48 -10.00
C ARG A 30 -8.98 -2.60 -9.01
N LEU A 31 -8.92 -2.30 -7.71
CA LEU A 31 -9.16 -3.25 -6.64
C LEU A 31 -10.67 -3.31 -6.35
N PRO A 32 -11.35 -4.47 -6.55
CA PRO A 32 -12.76 -4.60 -6.20
C PRO A 32 -13.02 -4.32 -4.71
N PRO A 33 -14.23 -3.89 -4.34
CA PRO A 33 -14.63 -3.75 -2.93
C PRO A 33 -14.35 -5.04 -2.15
N GLY A 34 -13.93 -4.91 -0.90
CA GLY A 34 -13.60 -6.06 -0.04
C GLY A 34 -12.23 -6.70 -0.30
N ARG A 35 -11.65 -6.62 -1.52
CA ARG A 35 -10.36 -7.25 -1.82
C ARG A 35 -9.20 -6.72 -0.98
N TYR A 36 -9.24 -5.44 -0.58
CA TYR A 36 -8.25 -4.90 0.34
C TYR A 36 -8.32 -5.59 1.70
N ALA A 37 -9.53 -5.82 2.22
CA ALA A 37 -9.71 -6.48 3.50
C ALA A 37 -9.28 -7.96 3.43
N GLU A 38 -9.56 -8.64 2.31
CA GLU A 38 -9.07 -10.01 2.06
C GLU A 38 -7.54 -10.07 2.03
N MET A 39 -6.88 -9.16 1.33
CA MET A 39 -5.41 -9.06 1.31
C MET A 39 -4.84 -8.76 2.70
N LEU A 40 -5.48 -7.86 3.44
CA LEU A 40 -5.06 -7.53 4.79
C LEU A 40 -5.19 -8.75 5.71
N ALA A 41 -6.30 -9.49 5.61
CA ALA A 41 -6.54 -10.70 6.38
C ALA A 41 -5.57 -11.82 6.01
N SER A 42 -5.30 -12.05 4.72
CA SER A 42 -4.33 -13.06 4.27
C SER A 42 -2.90 -12.74 4.73
N GLN A 43 -2.59 -11.46 4.91
CA GLN A 43 -1.34 -11.00 5.52
C GLN A 43 -1.35 -11.03 7.05
N GLY A 44 -2.43 -11.46 7.70
CA GLY A 44 -2.53 -11.45 9.17
C GLY A 44 -2.60 -10.05 9.78
N GLY A 45 -3.16 -9.08 9.05
CA GLY A 45 -3.38 -7.72 9.54
C GLY A 45 -2.15 -6.80 9.49
N ALA A 46 -1.06 -7.21 8.85
CA ALA A 46 0.21 -6.51 8.91
C ALA A 46 0.91 -6.37 7.55
N CYS A 47 1.92 -5.50 7.49
CA CYS A 47 2.79 -5.30 6.34
C CYS A 47 3.35 -6.64 5.81
N ALA A 48 3.29 -6.84 4.49
CA ALA A 48 3.81 -8.03 3.84
C ALA A 48 5.33 -8.21 4.04
N ILE A 49 6.07 -7.12 4.26
CA ILE A 49 7.52 -7.12 4.40
C ILE A 49 7.94 -7.20 5.87
N CYS A 50 7.66 -6.17 6.67
CA CYS A 50 8.15 -6.09 8.06
C CYS A 50 7.22 -6.69 9.10
N ARG A 51 6.03 -7.19 8.71
CA ARG A 51 5.02 -7.77 9.61
C ARG A 51 4.52 -6.81 10.72
N GLN A 52 4.66 -5.50 10.53
CA GLN A 52 4.12 -4.48 11.43
C GLN A 52 2.89 -3.78 10.83
N ALA A 53 2.06 -3.19 11.68
CA ALA A 53 1.03 -2.23 11.25
C ALA A 53 1.69 -0.96 10.67
N ASP A 54 0.90 -0.07 10.07
CA ASP A 54 1.44 1.24 9.71
C ASP A 54 1.70 2.06 10.98
N GLY A 55 2.93 2.53 11.17
CA GLY A 55 3.36 3.20 12.40
C GLY A 55 2.64 4.53 12.68
N ASN A 56 1.95 5.08 11.68
CA ASN A 56 1.13 6.28 11.78
C ASN A 56 -0.37 5.99 12.03
N GLY A 57 -0.75 4.71 12.24
CA GLY A 57 -2.14 4.28 12.41
C GLY A 57 -3.00 4.36 11.14
N LEU A 58 -2.40 4.63 9.98
CA LEU A 58 -3.08 4.64 8.69
C LEU A 58 -3.22 3.23 8.11
N ALA A 59 -3.98 3.13 7.04
CA ALA A 59 -4.10 1.90 6.28
C ALA A 59 -2.80 1.62 5.52
N LEU A 60 -2.39 0.35 5.47
CA LEU A 60 -1.26 -0.09 4.64
C LEU A 60 -1.48 0.30 3.17
N SER A 61 -0.39 0.70 2.51
CA SER A 61 -0.35 1.07 1.10
C SER A 61 -0.48 -0.16 0.20
N VAL A 62 -1.14 0.01 -0.95
CA VAL A 62 -1.23 -1.04 -1.98
C VAL A 62 0.02 -0.97 -2.85
N ASP A 63 0.92 -1.93 -2.67
CA ASP A 63 2.16 -2.04 -3.43
C ASP A 63 1.94 -2.81 -4.75
N HIS A 64 2.58 -2.35 -5.82
CA HIS A 64 2.41 -2.91 -7.16
C HIS A 64 3.67 -2.77 -8.01
N ASN A 65 3.81 -3.64 -9.02
CA ASN A 65 4.96 -3.62 -9.92
C ASN A 65 4.80 -2.53 -11.00
N HIS A 66 5.65 -1.50 -10.92
CA HIS A 66 5.69 -0.40 -11.88
C HIS A 66 6.13 -0.81 -13.30
N GLY A 67 6.86 -1.92 -13.47
CA GLY A 67 7.28 -2.42 -14.78
C GLY A 67 6.18 -3.13 -15.57
N CYS A 68 5.05 -3.48 -14.93
CA CYS A 68 3.97 -4.22 -15.58
C CYS A 68 3.03 -3.32 -16.41
N CYS A 69 2.95 -2.03 -16.08
CA CYS A 69 2.05 -1.09 -16.73
C CYS A 69 2.86 0.09 -17.29
N PRO A 70 3.43 -0.05 -18.52
CA PRO A 70 4.42 0.89 -19.07
C PRO A 70 3.89 2.31 -19.31
N ASP A 71 2.57 2.49 -19.39
CA ASP A 71 1.96 3.78 -19.72
C ASP A 71 1.87 4.74 -18.52
N GLY A 72 2.33 4.34 -17.33
CA GLY A 72 2.44 5.21 -16.14
C GLY A 72 1.11 5.75 -15.58
N ALA A 73 -0.02 5.48 -16.23
CA ALA A 73 -1.34 6.01 -15.88
C ALA A 73 -2.01 5.30 -14.70
N GLY A 74 -1.40 4.25 -14.15
CA GLY A 74 -1.89 3.51 -13.01
C GLY A 74 -1.51 2.04 -13.03
N THR A 75 -2.28 1.21 -12.33
CA THR A 75 -2.09 -0.25 -12.26
C THR A 75 -3.17 -0.99 -13.07
N CYS A 76 -2.81 -2.15 -13.63
CA CYS A 76 -3.75 -3.07 -14.25
C CYS A 76 -4.59 -3.86 -13.24
N GLY A 77 -4.31 -3.75 -11.94
CA GLY A 77 -4.90 -4.55 -10.87
C GLY A 77 -4.25 -5.93 -10.70
N GLN A 78 -3.67 -6.49 -11.77
CA GLN A 78 -2.96 -7.77 -11.72
C GLN A 78 -1.51 -7.62 -11.23
N CYS A 79 -0.92 -6.43 -11.33
CA CYS A 79 0.46 -6.17 -10.90
C CYS A 79 0.60 -5.87 -9.39
N ILE A 80 -0.49 -5.99 -8.63
CA ILE A 80 -0.50 -5.77 -7.19
C ILE A 80 0.28 -6.88 -6.50
N ARG A 81 1.28 -6.49 -5.70
CA ARG A 81 2.15 -7.41 -4.95
C ARG A 81 1.58 -7.71 -3.57
N GLY A 82 1.12 -6.69 -2.85
CA GLY A 82 0.61 -6.83 -1.49
C GLY A 82 0.33 -5.50 -0.80
N LEU A 83 0.04 -5.55 0.50
CA LEU A 83 -0.09 -4.39 1.35
C LEU A 83 1.16 -4.18 2.20
N VAL A 84 1.74 -2.98 2.16
CA VAL A 84 2.97 -2.64 2.87
C VAL A 84 2.79 -1.38 3.70
N CYS A 85 3.53 -1.24 4.79
CA CYS A 85 3.53 0.00 5.56
C CYS A 85 4.23 1.12 4.80
N SER A 86 3.93 2.36 5.15
CA SER A 86 4.54 3.55 4.57
C SER A 86 6.08 3.50 4.54
N ALA A 87 6.73 3.04 5.61
CA ALA A 87 8.19 2.93 5.67
C ALA A 87 8.77 1.94 4.65
N CYS A 88 8.21 0.72 4.59
CA CYS A 88 8.65 -0.29 3.62
C CYS A 88 8.38 0.16 2.17
N ASN A 89 7.23 0.80 1.91
CA ASN A 89 6.90 1.33 0.59
C ASN A 89 7.95 2.34 0.09
N HIS A 90 8.30 3.31 0.95
CA HIS A 90 9.34 4.27 0.61
C HIS A 90 10.70 3.60 0.43
N GLY A 91 11.02 2.60 1.26
CA GLY A 91 12.23 1.79 1.12
C GLY A 91 12.34 1.19 -0.28
N LEU A 92 11.31 0.48 -0.75
CA LEU A 92 11.27 -0.09 -2.10
C LEU A 92 11.52 0.96 -3.18
N GLY A 93 10.84 2.12 -3.08
CA GLY A 93 11.01 3.22 -4.03
C GLY A 93 12.43 3.83 -4.01
N LYS A 94 13.07 3.95 -2.84
CA LYS A 94 14.45 4.45 -2.72
C LYS A 94 15.48 3.51 -3.35
N PHE A 95 15.19 2.21 -3.36
CA PHE A 95 15.97 1.21 -4.09
C PHE A 95 15.45 0.94 -5.51
N ARG A 96 14.58 1.82 -6.04
CA ARG A 96 14.04 1.78 -7.42
C ARG A 96 13.37 0.45 -7.76
N ASP A 97 12.72 -0.16 -6.77
CA ASP A 97 12.12 -1.50 -6.89
C ASP A 97 13.11 -2.60 -7.35
N SER A 98 14.43 -2.40 -7.25
CA SER A 98 15.43 -3.37 -7.71
C SER A 98 15.77 -4.39 -6.62
N PRO A 99 15.49 -5.69 -6.82
CA PRO A 99 15.92 -6.74 -5.90
C PRO A 99 17.45 -6.81 -5.78
N GLU A 100 18.19 -6.50 -6.85
CA GLU A 100 19.65 -6.50 -6.88
C GLU A 100 20.22 -5.43 -5.95
N LEU A 101 19.69 -4.21 -6.02
CA LEU A 101 20.10 -3.12 -5.13
C LEU A 101 19.72 -3.39 -3.67
N LEU A 102 18.56 -3.99 -3.41
CA LEU A 102 18.14 -4.37 -2.06
C LEU A 102 19.06 -5.43 -1.45
N ARG A 103 19.45 -6.46 -2.22
CA ARG A 103 20.42 -7.48 -1.76
C ARG A 103 21.79 -6.87 -1.51
N ALA A 104 22.25 -5.97 -2.39
CA ALA A 104 23.51 -5.26 -2.19
C ALA A 104 23.50 -4.38 -0.91
N ALA A 105 22.38 -3.71 -0.64
CA ALA A 105 22.21 -2.92 0.59
C ALA A 105 22.20 -3.78 1.85
N ALA A 106 21.56 -4.95 1.82
CA ALA A 106 21.60 -5.92 2.92
C ALA A 106 23.05 -6.39 3.18
N ALA A 107 23.77 -6.80 2.14
CA ALA A 107 25.16 -7.25 2.24
C ALA A 107 26.09 -6.15 2.80
N TYR A 108 25.87 -4.88 2.43
CA TYR A 108 26.61 -3.75 2.98
C TYR A 108 26.43 -3.63 4.50
N LEU A 109 25.19 -3.75 5.00
CA LEU A 109 24.90 -3.71 6.44
C LEU A 109 25.53 -4.90 7.18
N GLU A 110 25.37 -6.10 6.64
CA GLU A 110 25.92 -7.33 7.22
C GLU A 110 27.45 -7.28 7.34
N TRP A 111 28.14 -6.80 6.30
CA TRP A 111 29.59 -6.64 6.31
C TRP A 111 30.07 -5.66 7.39
N HIS A 112 29.32 -4.59 7.64
CA HIS A 112 29.66 -3.60 8.65
C HIS A 112 29.22 -3.98 10.07
N ALA A 113 28.24 -4.88 10.22
CA ALA A 113 27.82 -5.39 11.53
C ALA A 113 28.74 -6.50 12.07
N ALA A 114 29.44 -7.20 11.19
CA ALA A 114 30.40 -8.25 11.54
C ALA A 114 31.83 -7.73 11.83
N ARG A 115 32.03 -6.40 11.84
CA ARG A 115 33.29 -5.72 12.16
C ARG A 115 33.21 -5.11 13.56
#